data_AF-A0A4Q5YVS0-F1
#
_entry.id   AF-A0A4Q5YVS0-F1
#
_cell.length_a   1.000
_cell.length_b   1.000
_cell.length_c   1.000
_cell.angle_alpha   90.00
_cell.angle_beta   90.00
_cell.angle_gamma   90.00
#
_symmetry.space_group_name_H-M   'P 1'
#
loop_
_entity.id
_entity.type
_entity.pdbx_description
1 polymer ?
#
loop_
_entity_poly.entity_id
_entity_poly.type
_entity_poly.pdbx_seq_one_letter_code
_entity_poly.pdbx_strand_id
1 'polypeptide(L)'
;MSEELDIDCSLCGRPLASPYNRHHLLPLSKGGRGTTTILLHKICHDKIHSVFTEMELKRHYNTIELLKENEEIANFIRWVNKKEPQFYDKSVRRKR
;
A
#
# COMPACT_ATOMS: atom_id res chain seq x y z
N MET A 1 -19.75 -18.44 -6.65
CA MET A 1 -18.73 -17.95 -7.58
C MET A 1 -17.95 -16.86 -6.89
N SER A 2 -16.77 -17.19 -6.35
CA SER A 2 -15.83 -16.21 -5.82
C SER A 2 -15.01 -15.74 -7.02
N GLU A 3 -15.27 -14.53 -7.51
CA GLU A 3 -14.37 -13.90 -8.47
C GLU A 3 -13.07 -13.57 -7.73
N GLU A 4 -12.17 -14.54 -7.67
CA GLU A 4 -10.77 -14.32 -7.32
C GLU A 4 -10.17 -13.51 -8.46
N LEU A 5 -10.19 -12.18 -8.29
CA LEU A 5 -9.40 -11.31 -9.14
C LEU A 5 -7.95 -11.74 -8.93
N ASP A 6 -7.34 -12.33 -9.96
CA ASP A 6 -5.94 -12.77 -10.06
C ASP A 6 -5.00 -11.54 -10.15
N ILE A 7 -5.26 -10.58 -9.27
CA ILE A 7 -4.56 -9.31 -9.17
C ILE A 7 -3.82 -9.38 -7.85
N ASP A 8 -2.51 -9.26 -7.87
CA ASP A 8 -1.74 -9.18 -6.63
C ASP A 8 -1.60 -7.74 -6.14
N CYS A 9 -1.57 -7.59 -4.82
CA CYS A 9 -1.24 -6.32 -4.18
C CYS A 9 0.20 -5.96 -4.51
N SER A 10 0.42 -4.82 -5.18
CA SER A 10 1.76 -4.42 -5.62
C SER A 10 2.75 -4.21 -4.45
N LEU A 11 2.25 -3.90 -3.24
CA LEU A 11 3.08 -3.74 -2.05
C LEU A 11 3.48 -5.08 -1.41
N CYS A 12 2.51 -5.94 -1.06
CA CYS A 12 2.78 -7.15 -0.28
C CYS A 12 2.91 -8.43 -1.11
N GLY A 13 2.47 -8.43 -2.37
CA GLY A 13 2.54 -9.57 -3.30
C GLY A 13 1.49 -10.65 -3.05
N ARG A 14 0.42 -10.33 -2.32
CA ARG A 14 -0.67 -11.27 -1.98
C ARG A 14 -1.86 -11.04 -2.90
N PRO A 15 -2.69 -12.06 -3.17
CA PRO A 15 -3.90 -11.89 -3.97
C PRO A 15 -4.79 -10.80 -3.37
N LEU A 16 -5.28 -9.90 -4.22
CA LEU A 16 -6.20 -8.84 -3.81
C LEU A 16 -7.51 -9.48 -3.37
N ALA A 17 -7.90 -9.22 -2.14
CA ALA A 17 -9.25 -9.51 -1.68
C ALA A 17 -10.01 -8.19 -1.52
N SER A 18 -11.31 -8.23 -1.80
CA SER A 18 -12.20 -7.11 -1.49
C SER A 18 -12.33 -6.96 0.04
N PRO A 19 -12.26 -5.74 0.61
CA PRO A 19 -12.13 -4.44 -0.07
C PRO A 19 -10.68 -4.02 -0.34
N TYR A 20 -10.44 -3.49 -1.55
CA TYR A 20 -9.16 -2.93 -1.97
C TYR A 20 -9.27 -1.45 -2.37
N ASN A 21 -8.16 -0.72 -2.27
CA ASN A 21 -8.06 0.69 -2.58
C ASN A 21 -7.05 0.95 -3.69
N ARG A 22 -7.36 1.93 -4.55
CA ARG A 22 -6.41 2.50 -5.49
C ARG A 22 -5.52 3.51 -4.79
N HIS A 23 -4.21 3.29 -4.84
CA HIS A 23 -3.22 4.20 -4.30
C HIS A 23 -2.50 4.95 -5.42
N HIS A 24 -2.43 6.28 -5.29
CA HIS A 24 -1.66 7.12 -6.19
C HIS A 24 -0.29 7.36 -5.58
N LEU A 25 0.76 6.84 -6.22
CA LEU A 25 2.15 7.04 -5.78
C LEU A 25 2.58 8.52 -5.84
N LEU A 26 1.91 9.31 -6.69
CA LEU A 26 2.08 10.76 -6.76
C LEU A 26 0.73 11.48 -6.58
N PRO A 27 0.62 12.45 -5.66
CA PRO A 27 -0.63 13.16 -5.43
C PRO A 27 -1.06 13.96 -6.67
N LEU A 28 -2.33 13.84 -7.06
CA LEU A 28 -2.90 14.47 -8.26
C LEU A 28 -2.62 15.98 -8.33
N SER A 29 -2.66 16.67 -7.19
CA SER A 29 -2.45 18.12 -7.07
C SER A 29 -1.05 18.61 -7.43
N LYS A 30 -0.08 17.72 -7.69
CA LYS A 30 1.29 18.07 -8.05
C LYS A 30 1.79 17.41 -9.35
N GLY A 31 0.87 17.06 -10.24
CA GLY A 31 1.20 16.50 -11.57
C GLY A 31 1.01 14.98 -11.70
N GLY A 32 0.39 14.31 -10.72
CA GLY A 32 0.08 12.88 -10.76
C GLY A 32 -1.01 12.47 -11.77
N ARG A 33 -1.42 13.37 -12.67
CA ARG A 33 -2.45 13.09 -13.67
C ARG A 33 -1.82 12.23 -14.78
N GLY A 34 -1.90 10.91 -14.62
CA GLY A 34 -1.28 9.92 -15.51
C GLY A 34 -0.18 9.06 -14.87
N THR A 35 0.08 9.20 -13.57
CA THR A 35 1.07 8.37 -12.86
C THR A 35 0.46 7.04 -12.43
N THR A 36 1.27 5.98 -12.45
CA THR A 36 0.86 4.59 -12.16
C THR A 36 0.06 4.48 -10.87
N THR A 37 -1.24 4.27 -11.01
CA THR A 37 -2.12 3.93 -9.89
C THR A 37 -1.99 2.43 -9.63
N ILE A 38 -1.70 2.07 -8.39
CA ILE A 38 -1.54 0.68 -7.98
C ILE A 38 -2.71 0.24 -7.12
N LEU A 39 -3.01 -1.05 -7.18
CA LEU A 39 -4.04 -1.67 -6.36
C LEU A 39 -3.42 -2.24 -5.09
N LEU A 40 -3.93 -1.81 -3.95
CA LEU A 40 -3.45 -2.22 -2.64
C LEU A 40 -4.63 -2.64 -1.75
N HIS A 41 -4.40 -3.60 -0.85
CA HIS A 41 -5.34 -3.84 0.24
C HIS A 41 -5.50 -2.57 1.09
N LYS A 42 -6.66 -2.40 1.71
CA LYS A 42 -6.91 -1.26 2.60
C LYS A 42 -5.87 -1.15 3.73
N ILE A 43 -5.44 -2.28 4.30
CA ILE A 43 -4.38 -2.29 5.33
C ILE A 43 -3.01 -1.85 4.80
N CYS A 44 -2.67 -2.25 3.56
CA CYS A 44 -1.41 -1.85 2.92
C CYS A 44 -1.42 -0.34 2.63
N HIS A 45 -2.54 0.17 2.13
CA HIS A 45 -2.76 1.59 1.91
C HIS A 45 -2.66 2.39 3.22
N ASP A 46 -3.41 1.97 4.25
CA ASP A 46 -3.44 2.66 5.54
C ASP A 46 -2.03 2.64 6.20
N LYS A 47 -1.24 1.57 6.01
CA LYS A 47 0.14 1.50 6.48
C LYS A 47 1.05 2.52 5.79
N ILE A 48 1.01 2.64 4.46
CA ILE A 48 1.83 3.62 3.73
C ILE A 48 1.60 5.03 4.28
N HIS A 49 0.34 5.42 4.47
CA HIS A 49 -0.02 6.75 5.03
C HIS A 49 0.26 6.88 6.53
N SER A 50 0.40 5.76 7.26
CA SER A 50 0.85 5.79 8.65
C SER A 50 2.35 5.99 8.78
N VAL A 51 3.15 5.49 7.82
CA VAL A 51 4.62 5.59 7.83
C VAL A 51 5.08 6.90 7.19
N PHE A 52 4.54 7.23 6.02
CA PHE A 52 5.00 8.36 5.20
C PHE A 52 3.95 9.45 5.09
N THR A 53 4.43 10.68 5.05
CA THR A 53 3.65 11.83 4.62
C THR A 53 3.57 11.91 3.09
N GLU A 54 2.58 12.64 2.58
CA GLU A 54 2.43 12.86 1.14
C GLU A 54 3.66 13.53 0.49
N MET A 55 4.41 14.34 1.26
CA MET A 55 5.65 14.96 0.79
C MET A 55 6.80 13.96 0.66
N GLU A 56 6.92 13.01 1.61
CA GLU A 56 7.94 11.95 1.56
C GLU A 56 7.67 10.98 0.42
N LEU A 57 6.41 10.58 0.23
CA LEU A 57 5.98 9.79 -0.94
C LEU A 57 6.38 10.47 -2.24
N LYS A 58 6.14 11.79 -2.35
CA LYS A 58 6.50 12.54 -3.55
C LYS A 58 8.02 12.62 -3.78
N ARG A 59 8.80 12.89 -2.73
CA ARG A 59 10.24 13.22 -2.85
C ARG A 59 11.14 11.99 -2.86
N HIS A 60 10.83 10.99 -2.04
CA HIS A 60 11.74 9.88 -1.74
C HIS A 60 11.12 8.50 -1.99
N TYR A 61 9.78 8.38 -1.98
CA TYR A 61 9.10 7.08 -2.08
C TYR A 61 8.02 7.08 -3.16
N ASN A 62 8.41 7.47 -4.38
CA ASN A 62 7.49 7.61 -5.52
C ASN A 62 7.32 6.32 -6.34
N THR A 63 7.96 5.22 -5.94
CA THR A 63 7.80 3.88 -6.52
C THR A 63 7.62 2.82 -5.42
N ILE A 64 7.08 1.66 -5.80
CA ILE A 64 6.92 0.52 -4.88
C ILE A 64 8.24 -0.04 -4.37
N GLU A 65 9.28 -0.03 -5.22
CA GLU A 65 10.60 -0.50 -4.86
C GLU A 65 11.17 0.33 -3.72
N LEU A 66 11.11 1.67 -3.84
CA LEU A 66 11.53 2.59 -2.78
C LEU A 66 10.70 2.40 -1.50
N LEU A 67 9.39 2.16 -1.62
CA LEU A 67 8.55 1.84 -0.45
C LEU A 67 9.03 0.56 0.26
N LYS A 68 9.41 -0.47 -0.50
CA LYS A 68 9.91 -1.75 0.01
C LYS A 68 11.32 -1.64 0.63
N GLU A 69 12.12 -0.67 0.22
CA GLU A 69 13.44 -0.40 0.81
C GLU A 69 13.34 0.09 2.27
N ASN A 70 12.22 0.71 2.65
CA ASN A 70 12.04 1.17 4.02
C ASN A 70 11.82 -0.01 4.98
N GLU A 71 12.62 -0.07 6.05
CA GLU A 71 12.57 -1.17 7.03
C GLU A 71 11.20 -1.32 7.70
N GLU A 72 10.49 -0.21 7.97
CA GLU A 72 9.17 -0.27 8.60
C GLU A 72 8.12 -0.90 7.67
N ILE A 73 8.20 -0.61 6.38
CA ILE A 73 7.36 -1.24 5.35
C ILE A 73 7.77 -2.69 5.12
N ALA A 74 9.06 -2.98 5.01
CA ALA A 74 9.56 -4.34 4.80
C ALA A 74 9.13 -5.27 5.95
N ASN A 75 9.24 -4.81 7.19
CA ASN A 75 8.78 -5.56 8.36
C ASN A 75 7.26 -5.76 8.34
N PHE A 76 6.50 -4.75 7.96
CA PHE A 76 5.06 -4.87 7.78
C PHE A 76 4.69 -5.89 6.69
N ILE A 77 5.37 -5.88 5.54
CA ILE A 77 5.15 -6.83 4.45
C ILE A 77 5.39 -8.27 4.93
N ARG A 78 6.48 -8.52 5.66
CA ARG A 78 6.77 -9.85 6.23
C ARG A 78 5.69 -10.30 7.22
N TRP A 79 5.15 -9.38 8.00
CA TRP A 79 4.09 -9.68 8.96
C TRP A 79 2.74 -9.94 8.29
N VAL A 80 2.34 -9.09 7.34
CA VAL A 80 1.04 -9.19 6.64
C VAL A 80 1.00 -10.41 5.70
N ASN A 81 2.15 -10.83 5.16
CA ASN A 81 2.25 -12.05 4.35
C ASN A 81 1.89 -13.33 5.11
N LYS A 82 1.96 -13.31 6.45
CA LYS A 82 1.55 -14.45 7.29
C LYS A 82 0.05 -14.49 7.58
N LYS A 83 -0.73 -13.53 7.06
CA LYS A 83 -2.19 -13.42 7.30
C LYS A 83 -2.96 -14.00 6.11
N GLU A 84 -4.29 -13.98 6.18
CA GLU A 84 -5.19 -14.34 5.06
C GLU A 84 -5.46 -13.14 4.14
N PRO A 85 -5.63 -13.31 2.81
CA PRO A 85 -5.71 -12.19 1.85
C PRO A 85 -6.80 -11.16 2.20
N GLN A 86 -7.87 -11.64 2.82
CA GLN A 86 -9.03 -10.88 3.27
C GLN A 86 -8.82 -10.20 4.64
N PHE A 87 -7.67 -10.42 5.28
CA PHE A 87 -7.36 -9.89 6.60
C PHE A 87 -7.27 -8.37 6.57
N TYR A 88 -8.16 -7.73 7.32
CA TYR A 88 -8.18 -6.29 7.51
C TYR A 88 -7.98 -5.96 8.98
N ASP A 89 -6.95 -5.16 9.27
CA ASP A 89 -6.73 -4.57 10.58
C ASP A 89 -6.55 -3.06 10.40
N LYS A 90 -7.18 -2.26 11.27
CA LYS A 90 -7.09 -0.80 11.17
C LYS A 90 -5.70 -0.35 11.65
N SER A 91 -4.82 0.03 10.73
CA SER A 91 -3.56 0.69 11.12
C SER A 91 -3.86 2.12 11.56
N VAL A 92 -3.99 2.32 12.87
CA VAL A 92 -4.06 3.65 13.47
C VAL A 92 -2.65 4.20 13.66
N ARG A 93 -2.38 5.39 13.13
CA ARG A 93 -1.14 6.13 13.38
C ARG A 93 -1.03 6.36 14.88
N ARG A 94 -0.07 5.72 15.57
CA ARG A 94 0.22 6.05 16.98
C ARG A 94 0.68 7.50 17.02
N LYS A 95 -0.10 8.38 17.67
CA LYS A 95 0.40 9.69 18.10
C LYS A 95 1.60 9.43 19.01
N ARG A 96 2.77 9.88 18.57
CA ARG A 96 3.98 9.91 19.39
C ARG A 96 4.03 11.25 20.12
#